data_AF-A0A0D6KJ61-F1
#
_entry.id   AF-A0A0D6KJ61-F1
#
_cell.length_a   1.000
_cell.length_b   1.000
_cell.length_c   1.000
_cell.angle_alpha   90.00
_cell.angle_beta   90.00
_cell.angle_gamma   90.00
#
_symmetry.space_group_name_H-M   'P 1'
#
loop_
_entity.id
_entity.type
_entity.pdbx_description
1 polymer ?
#
loop_
_entity_poly.entity_id
_entity_poly.type
_entity_poly.pdbx_seq_one_letter_code
_entity_poly.pdbx_strand_id
1 'polypeptide(L)'
;MTSILALDFGGTKLAAATVNVGSRQWLRYERRLSPAIANGQPWRGTGGMAGEIGHIVVDPAGPVCLCGKRGCVERLASGPYMVQNAREALTAQPKLWEGKILRSLVEDNLELLTGQLISQAAAAGDDLAVEVLRKSAWALGTGIGNIANLVNPQLFILGGSVTKAGTQWWEVLRQVARETALPEVDFEIVSAALADDAPLWGAVALAELKLAN
;
A
#
# COMPACT_ATOMS: atom_id res chain seq x y z
N MET A 1 16.95 -7.78 17.78
CA MET A 1 15.71 -8.15 17.08
C MET A 1 15.14 -6.90 16.46
N THR A 2 15.22 -6.77 15.13
CA THR A 2 14.52 -5.75 14.36
C THR A 2 14.46 -6.24 12.91
N SER A 3 13.25 -6.48 12.44
CA SER A 3 12.95 -6.85 11.05
C SER A 3 12.12 -5.71 10.47
N ILE A 4 12.76 -4.78 9.74
CA ILE A 4 12.03 -3.69 9.08
C ILE A 4 11.39 -4.26 7.83
N LEU A 5 10.09 -4.02 7.65
CA LEU A 5 9.35 -4.40 6.46
C LEU A 5 8.94 -3.14 5.69
N ALA A 6 9.63 -2.87 4.58
CA ALA A 6 9.26 -1.77 3.68
C ALA A 6 8.28 -2.28 2.64
N LEU A 7 7.11 -1.64 2.54
CA LEU A 7 6.06 -1.92 1.57
C LEU A 7 5.97 -0.77 0.57
N ASP A 8 6.38 -1.01 -0.67
CA ASP A 8 6.24 -0.01 -1.75
C ASP A 8 4.93 -0.24 -2.54
N PHE A 9 4.21 0.86 -2.81
CA PHE A 9 2.92 0.89 -3.52
C PHE A 9 3.09 1.63 -4.84
N GLY A 10 3.97 1.11 -5.70
CA GLY A 10 4.25 1.66 -7.02
C GLY A 10 3.24 1.19 -8.06
N GLY A 11 2.12 1.90 -8.19
CA GLY A 11 1.21 1.85 -9.34
C GLY A 11 0.39 0.57 -9.54
N THR A 12 1.04 -0.59 -9.61
CA THR A 12 0.42 -1.91 -9.87
C THR A 12 1.29 -3.08 -9.38
N LYS A 13 2.24 -2.85 -8.46
CA LYS A 13 3.00 -3.92 -7.80
C LYS A 13 3.23 -3.53 -6.35
N LEU A 14 2.90 -4.42 -5.42
CA LEU A 14 3.19 -4.22 -4.01
C LEU A 14 4.35 -5.13 -3.60
N ALA A 15 5.48 -4.52 -3.26
CA ALA A 15 6.69 -5.23 -2.89
C ALA A 15 7.02 -5.01 -1.41
N ALA A 16 7.39 -6.09 -0.73
CA ALA A 16 7.76 -6.10 0.68
C ALA A 16 9.19 -6.61 0.86
N ALA A 17 10.06 -5.85 1.53
CA ALA A 17 11.41 -6.31 1.87
C ALA A 17 11.60 -6.40 3.39
N THR A 18 12.02 -7.57 3.89
CA THR A 18 12.46 -7.75 5.28
C THR A 18 13.95 -7.42 5.41
N VAL A 19 14.32 -6.69 6.47
CA VAL A 19 15.67 -6.18 6.70
C VAL A 19 16.12 -6.54 8.13
N ASN A 20 17.20 -7.32 8.27
CA ASN A 20 17.86 -7.64 9.56
C ASN A 20 18.70 -6.45 10.07
N VAL A 21 18.93 -6.36 11.38
CA VAL A 21 19.71 -5.27 12.01
C VAL A 21 21.09 -5.77 12.51
N GLY A 22 22.16 -5.06 12.13
CA GLY A 22 23.55 -5.26 12.61
C GLY A 22 24.69 -4.83 11.64
N SER A 23 25.16 -3.56 11.72
CA SER A 23 26.42 -2.85 11.27
C SER A 23 27.22 -3.29 10.00
N ARG A 24 27.78 -2.43 9.10
CA ARG A 24 28.37 -1.06 9.18
C ARG A 24 28.16 -0.20 7.89
N GLN A 25 27.84 1.08 8.12
CA GLN A 25 27.97 2.35 7.33
C GLN A 25 27.07 2.66 6.11
N TRP A 26 26.40 3.83 6.17
CA TRP A 26 26.22 4.85 5.11
C TRP A 26 26.13 6.25 5.76
N LEU A 27 26.76 7.28 5.18
CA LEU A 27 26.90 8.63 5.76
C LEU A 27 26.30 9.74 4.88
N ARG A 28 25.35 10.49 5.47
CA ARG A 28 24.80 11.84 5.14
C ARG A 28 24.09 11.98 3.77
N TYR A 29 23.03 12.78 3.59
CA TYR A 29 22.46 13.97 4.24
C TYR A 29 20.93 13.79 4.43
N GLU A 30 20.34 14.54 5.37
CA GLU A 30 18.92 14.73 5.74
C GLU A 30 17.75 14.04 4.95
N ARG A 31 16.69 13.73 5.73
CA ARG A 31 15.48 12.88 5.49
C ARG A 31 15.67 11.43 5.94
N ARG A 32 14.89 11.05 6.94
CA ARG A 32 15.06 9.82 7.73
C ARG A 32 14.79 8.57 6.89
N LEU A 33 15.85 7.86 6.56
CA LEU A 33 15.83 6.42 6.27
C LEU A 33 16.17 5.62 7.53
N SER A 34 15.99 4.29 7.45
CA SER A 34 16.23 3.30 8.50
C SER A 34 17.34 3.66 9.49
N PRO A 35 17.20 3.28 10.79
CA PRO A 35 18.23 3.52 11.80
C PRO A 35 19.63 3.16 11.30
N ALA A 36 20.65 3.87 11.76
CA ALA A 36 22.07 3.76 11.37
C ALA A 36 22.72 2.36 11.55
N ILE A 37 21.92 1.33 11.83
CA ILE A 37 22.26 -0.02 12.27
C ILE A 37 21.58 -1.09 11.39
N ALA A 38 20.79 -0.71 10.37
CA ALA A 38 20.07 -1.64 9.50
C ALA A 38 21.00 -2.30 8.45
N ASN A 39 21.19 -3.62 8.56
CA ASN A 39 21.95 -4.47 7.63
C ASN A 39 21.00 -5.50 7.02
N GLY A 40 19.97 -5.01 6.33
CA GLY A 40 19.03 -5.90 5.67
C GLY A 40 19.41 -6.16 4.25
N GLN A 41 19.58 -7.43 3.92
CA GLN A 41 19.47 -7.87 2.55
C GLN A 41 17.99 -8.03 2.21
N PRO A 42 17.50 -7.45 1.10
CA PRO A 42 16.15 -7.72 0.64
C PRO A 42 15.92 -9.23 0.54
N TRP A 43 14.91 -9.74 1.24
CA TRP A 43 14.52 -11.14 1.07
C TRP A 43 13.85 -11.32 -0.29
N ARG A 44 14.54 -12.06 -1.18
CA ARG A 44 14.12 -12.28 -2.57
C ARG A 44 13.44 -13.62 -2.79
N GLY A 45 13.63 -14.58 -1.89
CA GLY A 45 13.20 -15.97 -2.07
C GLY A 45 13.93 -16.66 -3.23
N THR A 46 13.59 -17.93 -3.48
CA THR A 46 14.29 -18.79 -4.46
C THR A 46 14.25 -18.24 -5.90
N GLY A 47 13.19 -17.52 -6.28
CA GLY A 47 12.98 -17.00 -7.64
C GLY A 47 12.94 -15.48 -7.73
N GLY A 48 13.32 -14.74 -6.69
CA GLY A 48 13.23 -13.27 -6.71
C GLY A 48 11.83 -12.69 -6.51
N MET A 49 10.84 -13.52 -6.18
CA MET A 49 9.41 -13.16 -6.08
C MET A 49 8.91 -13.06 -4.63
N ALA A 50 9.80 -13.14 -3.64
CA ALA A 50 9.38 -12.87 -2.26
C ALA A 50 8.96 -11.40 -2.12
N GLY A 51 7.90 -11.17 -1.34
CA GLY A 51 7.40 -9.83 -1.07
C GLY A 51 6.28 -9.36 -2.00
N GLU A 52 5.75 -10.19 -2.90
CA GLU A 52 4.58 -9.89 -3.76
C GLU A 52 3.25 -9.85 -2.96
N ILE A 53 3.19 -8.95 -1.97
CA ILE A 53 2.08 -8.85 -1.01
C ILE A 53 0.78 -8.39 -1.68
N GLY A 54 0.89 -7.77 -2.86
CA GLY A 54 -0.25 -7.35 -3.68
C GLY A 54 -1.12 -8.51 -4.09
N HIS A 55 -0.56 -9.71 -4.14
CA HIS A 55 -1.26 -10.93 -4.55
C HIS A 55 -1.70 -11.82 -3.37
N ILE A 56 -1.57 -11.34 -2.13
CA ILE A 56 -2.24 -11.94 -0.97
C ILE A 56 -3.75 -11.78 -1.18
N VAL A 57 -4.48 -12.88 -1.03
CA VAL A 57 -5.95 -12.90 -1.13
C VAL A 57 -6.52 -12.51 0.23
N VAL A 58 -7.24 -11.39 0.29
CA VAL A 58 -7.94 -10.90 1.49
C VAL A 58 -9.46 -10.99 1.35
N ASP A 59 -9.98 -11.16 0.13
CA ASP A 59 -11.39 -11.39 -0.15
C ASP A 59 -11.55 -12.49 -1.21
N PRO A 60 -11.71 -13.78 -0.82
CA PRO A 60 -11.87 -14.86 -1.79
C PRO A 60 -13.09 -14.70 -2.71
N ALA A 61 -14.12 -13.96 -2.28
CA ALA A 61 -15.30 -13.64 -3.07
C ALA A 61 -15.14 -12.34 -3.89
N GLY A 62 -14.01 -11.65 -3.74
CA GLY A 62 -13.74 -10.35 -4.32
C GLY A 62 -13.55 -10.34 -5.84
N PRO A 63 -13.27 -9.16 -6.41
CA PRO A 63 -13.08 -8.98 -7.84
C PRO A 63 -11.87 -9.75 -8.37
N VAL A 64 -11.90 -10.10 -9.65
CA VAL A 64 -10.80 -10.77 -10.34
C VAL A 64 -9.60 -9.82 -10.45
N CYS A 65 -8.43 -10.32 -10.09
CA CYS A 65 -7.13 -9.67 -10.24
C CYS A 65 -6.49 -10.06 -11.57
N LEU A 66 -5.61 -9.21 -12.11
CA LEU A 66 -4.85 -9.53 -13.32
C LEU A 66 -4.00 -10.81 -13.17
N CYS A 67 -3.60 -11.16 -11.95
CA CYS A 67 -2.87 -12.41 -11.67
C CYS A 67 -3.74 -13.68 -11.77
N GLY A 68 -5.03 -13.56 -12.09
CA GLY A 68 -5.99 -14.68 -12.23
C GLY A 68 -6.70 -15.11 -10.94
N LYS A 69 -6.32 -14.56 -9.78
CA LYS A 69 -6.99 -14.82 -8.48
C LYS A 69 -8.13 -13.83 -8.24
N ARG A 70 -8.83 -13.98 -7.11
CA ARG A 70 -9.87 -13.06 -6.63
C ARG A 70 -9.46 -12.38 -5.33
N GLY A 71 -9.86 -11.12 -5.18
CA GLY A 71 -9.66 -10.27 -4.00
C GLY A 71 -8.24 -10.21 -3.48
N CYS A 72 -7.30 -10.07 -4.41
CA CYS A 72 -5.93 -9.68 -4.10
C CYS A 72 -5.90 -8.27 -3.47
N VAL A 73 -4.99 -8.03 -2.53
CA VAL A 73 -4.78 -6.71 -1.91
C VAL A 73 -4.65 -5.63 -2.97
N GLU A 74 -3.81 -5.83 -3.99
CA GLU A 74 -3.59 -4.86 -5.07
C GLU A 74 -4.87 -4.53 -5.82
N ARG A 75 -5.68 -5.55 -6.13
CA ARG A 75 -6.95 -5.41 -6.84
C ARG A 75 -7.95 -4.55 -6.05
N LEU A 76 -7.80 -4.47 -4.74
CA LEU A 76 -8.69 -3.71 -3.87
C LEU A 76 -8.10 -2.36 -3.44
N ALA A 77 -6.78 -2.24 -3.35
CA ALA A 77 -6.12 -1.13 -2.66
C ALA A 77 -5.21 -0.26 -3.53
N SER A 78 -4.90 -0.64 -4.78
CA SER A 78 -4.05 0.18 -5.64
C SER A 78 -4.82 1.33 -6.30
N GLY A 79 -4.10 2.40 -6.63
CA GLY A 79 -4.63 3.59 -7.32
C GLY A 79 -5.48 3.28 -8.56
N PRO A 80 -4.93 2.56 -9.56
CA PRO A 80 -5.67 2.22 -10.77
C PRO A 80 -6.93 1.40 -10.49
N TYR A 81 -6.86 0.45 -9.56
CA TYR A 81 -8.02 -0.38 -9.23
C TYR A 81 -9.07 0.35 -8.39
N MET A 82 -8.69 1.33 -7.57
CA MET A 82 -9.67 2.23 -6.93
C MET A 82 -10.44 3.06 -7.96
N VAL A 83 -9.75 3.59 -8.97
CA VAL A 83 -10.38 4.29 -10.11
C VAL A 83 -11.33 3.37 -10.86
N GLN A 84 -10.88 2.15 -11.15
CA GLN A 84 -11.72 1.14 -11.79
C GLN A 84 -12.97 0.83 -10.94
N ASN A 85 -12.82 0.63 -9.64
CA ASN A 85 -13.94 0.33 -8.73
C ASN A 85 -14.96 1.48 -8.70
N ALA A 86 -14.50 2.72 -8.61
CA ALA A 86 -15.38 3.89 -8.64
C ALA A 86 -16.15 3.97 -9.96
N ARG A 87 -15.47 3.77 -11.09
CA ARG A 87 -16.08 3.77 -12.43
C ARG A 87 -17.12 2.64 -12.58
N GLU A 88 -16.78 1.43 -12.16
CA GLU A 88 -17.68 0.28 -12.17
C GLU A 88 -18.93 0.53 -11.32
N ALA A 89 -18.77 1.11 -10.12
CA ALA A 89 -19.90 1.46 -9.26
C ALA A 89 -20.83 2.51 -9.88
N LEU A 90 -20.26 3.57 -10.47
CA LEU A 90 -21.04 4.65 -11.11
C LEU A 90 -21.76 4.20 -12.39
N THR A 91 -21.28 3.16 -13.06
CA THR A 91 -21.86 2.66 -14.32
C THR A 91 -22.83 1.51 -14.10
N ALA A 92 -22.45 0.52 -13.28
CA ALA A 92 -23.21 -0.71 -13.09
C ALA A 92 -24.18 -0.66 -11.91
N GLN A 93 -23.95 0.21 -10.93
CA GLN A 93 -24.73 0.29 -9.69
C GLN A 93 -25.24 1.72 -9.39
N PRO A 94 -25.83 2.45 -10.35
CA PRO A 94 -26.23 3.85 -10.15
C PRO A 94 -27.32 4.03 -9.09
N LYS A 95 -28.04 2.95 -8.71
CA LYS A 95 -29.04 2.97 -7.64
C LYS A 95 -28.45 2.87 -6.23
N LEU A 96 -27.23 2.35 -6.10
CA LEU A 96 -26.54 2.23 -4.81
C LEU A 96 -25.67 3.44 -4.53
N TRP A 97 -25.10 4.04 -5.58
CA TRP A 97 -24.17 5.16 -5.47
C TRP A 97 -24.51 6.25 -6.48
N GLU A 98 -24.88 7.43 -5.98
CA GLU A 98 -25.08 8.59 -6.85
C GLU A 98 -23.73 9.17 -7.29
N GLY A 99 -22.76 9.26 -6.36
CA GLY A 99 -21.40 9.81 -6.59
C GLY A 99 -21.42 11.23 -7.16
N LYS A 100 -22.30 12.08 -6.64
CA LYS A 100 -22.58 13.43 -7.15
C LYS A 100 -21.31 14.29 -7.25
N ILE A 101 -20.45 14.23 -6.24
CA ILE A 101 -19.24 15.07 -6.21
C ILE A 101 -18.22 14.49 -7.17
N LEU A 102 -18.03 13.16 -7.19
CA LEU A 102 -17.16 12.49 -8.16
C LEU A 102 -17.53 12.85 -9.59
N ARG A 103 -18.81 12.76 -9.95
CA ARG A 103 -19.34 13.12 -11.28
C ARG A 103 -19.10 14.59 -11.58
N SER A 104 -19.36 15.48 -10.63
CA SER A 104 -19.14 16.91 -10.80
C SER A 104 -17.67 17.26 -11.04
N LEU A 105 -16.74 16.57 -10.39
CA LEU A 105 -15.29 16.80 -10.55
C LEU A 105 -14.77 16.39 -11.93
N VAL A 106 -15.50 15.53 -12.65
CA VAL A 106 -15.11 15.06 -13.99
C VAL A 106 -16.11 15.45 -15.08
N GLU A 107 -17.06 16.34 -14.78
CA GLU A 107 -18.12 16.74 -15.70
C GLU A 107 -18.83 15.53 -16.35
N ASP A 108 -19.13 14.52 -15.52
CA ASP A 108 -19.68 13.20 -15.91
C ASP A 108 -18.83 12.36 -16.89
N ASN A 109 -17.65 12.82 -17.27
CA ASN A 109 -16.68 12.05 -18.04
C ASN A 109 -15.84 11.14 -17.13
N LEU A 110 -16.37 9.95 -16.82
CA LEU A 110 -15.75 8.98 -15.91
C LEU A 110 -14.37 8.46 -16.34
N GLU A 111 -13.95 8.72 -17.59
CA GLU A 111 -12.60 8.39 -18.06
C GLU A 111 -11.53 9.31 -17.44
N LEU A 112 -11.92 10.48 -16.94
CA LEU A 112 -11.03 11.45 -16.29
C LEU A 112 -10.82 11.15 -14.79
N LEU A 113 -11.45 10.12 -14.24
CA LEU A 113 -11.28 9.75 -12.84
C LEU A 113 -9.83 9.41 -12.51
N THR A 114 -9.33 9.94 -11.39
CA THR A 114 -8.01 9.63 -10.85
C THR A 114 -8.12 9.34 -9.34
N GLY A 115 -7.10 8.69 -8.77
CA GLY A 115 -7.04 8.47 -7.32
C GLY A 115 -7.02 9.77 -6.52
N GLN A 116 -6.47 10.85 -7.09
CA GLN A 116 -6.49 12.18 -6.47
C GLN A 116 -7.92 12.74 -6.42
N LEU A 117 -8.69 12.62 -7.49
CA LEU A 117 -10.09 13.05 -7.52
C LEU A 117 -10.97 12.24 -6.57
N ILE A 118 -10.70 10.93 -6.43
CA ILE A 118 -11.35 10.09 -5.42
C ILE A 118 -11.04 10.60 -4.02
N SER A 119 -9.77 10.91 -3.73
CA SER A 119 -9.39 11.45 -2.41
C SER A 119 -10.04 12.80 -2.13
N GLN A 120 -10.12 13.68 -3.14
CA GLN A 120 -10.80 14.97 -3.03
C GLN A 120 -12.30 14.83 -2.80
N ALA A 121 -12.98 13.95 -3.55
CA ALA A 121 -14.40 13.70 -3.38
C ALA A 121 -14.73 13.10 -2.00
N ALA A 122 -13.90 12.17 -1.52
CA ALA A 122 -14.07 11.59 -0.19
C ALA A 122 -13.92 12.65 0.91
N ALA A 123 -12.92 13.53 0.79
CA ALA A 123 -12.74 14.65 1.72
C ALA A 123 -13.91 15.65 1.69
N ALA A 124 -14.63 15.73 0.56
CA ALA A 124 -15.85 16.53 0.40
C ALA A 124 -17.14 15.78 0.80
N GLY A 125 -17.04 14.52 1.27
CA GLY A 125 -18.18 13.74 1.76
C GLY A 125 -18.92 12.92 0.69
N ASP A 126 -18.29 12.59 -0.44
CA ASP A 126 -18.90 11.69 -1.43
C ASP A 126 -18.90 10.24 -0.92
N ASP A 127 -20.10 9.68 -0.68
CA ASP A 127 -20.27 8.37 -0.07
C ASP A 127 -19.54 7.24 -0.84
N LEU A 128 -19.55 7.29 -2.17
CA LEU A 128 -18.86 6.28 -2.99
C LEU A 128 -17.35 6.43 -2.85
N ALA A 129 -16.83 7.65 -2.92
CA ALA A 129 -15.40 7.88 -2.76
C ALA A 129 -14.91 7.44 -1.37
N VAL A 130 -15.69 7.73 -0.33
CA VAL A 130 -15.43 7.26 1.04
C VAL A 130 -15.40 5.74 1.09
N GLU A 131 -16.38 5.06 0.49
CA GLU A 131 -16.44 3.60 0.46
C GLU A 131 -15.25 2.98 -0.29
N VAL A 132 -14.85 3.56 -1.42
CA VAL A 132 -13.68 3.10 -2.20
C VAL A 132 -12.40 3.22 -1.35
N LEU A 133 -12.18 4.36 -0.68
CA LEU A 133 -11.04 4.53 0.20
C LEU A 133 -11.09 3.59 1.40
N ARG A 134 -12.26 3.44 2.04
CA ARG A 134 -12.44 2.52 3.17
C ARG A 134 -12.13 1.09 2.78
N LYS A 135 -12.60 0.62 1.62
CA LYS A 135 -12.33 -0.72 1.11
C LYS A 135 -10.85 -0.92 0.77
N SER A 136 -10.18 0.10 0.25
CA SER A 136 -8.73 0.07 0.00
C SER A 136 -7.93 -0.06 1.30
N ALA A 137 -8.27 0.74 2.32
CA ALA A 137 -7.64 0.72 3.63
C ALA A 137 -7.87 -0.62 4.34
N TRP A 138 -9.10 -1.14 4.28
CA TRP A 138 -9.45 -2.45 4.80
C TRP A 138 -8.62 -3.57 4.14
N ALA A 139 -8.58 -3.62 2.81
CA ALA A 139 -7.86 -4.69 2.10
C ALA A 139 -6.37 -4.68 2.43
N LEU A 140 -5.77 -3.50 2.47
CA LEU A 140 -4.36 -3.36 2.82
C LEU A 140 -4.10 -3.64 4.31
N GLY A 141 -4.94 -3.15 5.20
CA GLY A 141 -4.87 -3.44 6.63
C GLY A 141 -4.91 -4.95 6.90
N THR A 142 -5.86 -5.66 6.28
CA THR A 142 -5.96 -7.13 6.37
C THR A 142 -4.70 -7.81 5.86
N GLY A 143 -4.14 -7.34 4.74
CA GLY A 143 -2.86 -7.83 4.22
C GLY A 143 -1.72 -7.63 5.22
N ILE A 144 -1.59 -6.43 5.79
CA ILE A 144 -0.57 -6.08 6.77
C ILE A 144 -0.67 -6.95 8.02
N GLY A 145 -1.86 -7.12 8.60
CA GLY A 145 -2.05 -7.95 9.79
C GLY A 145 -1.70 -9.42 9.54
N ASN A 146 -2.09 -9.97 8.38
CA ASN A 146 -1.70 -11.31 7.98
C ASN A 146 -0.17 -11.46 7.85
N ILE A 147 0.51 -10.47 7.29
CA ILE A 147 1.97 -10.47 7.20
C ILE A 147 2.61 -10.32 8.58
N ALA A 148 2.02 -9.51 9.47
CA ALA A 148 2.50 -9.33 10.82
C ALA A 148 2.49 -10.66 11.59
N ASN A 149 1.43 -11.45 11.46
CA ASN A 149 1.36 -12.80 12.04
C ASN A 149 2.43 -13.75 11.49
N LEU A 150 2.81 -13.60 10.22
CA LEU A 150 3.79 -14.46 9.57
C LEU A 150 5.25 -14.07 9.88
N VAL A 151 5.55 -12.77 9.89
CA VAL A 151 6.92 -12.24 9.89
C VAL A 151 7.27 -11.59 11.24
N ASN A 152 6.28 -11.14 12.00
CA ASN A 152 6.43 -10.37 13.24
C ASN A 152 7.43 -9.18 13.11
N PRO A 153 7.23 -8.26 12.15
CA PRO A 153 8.11 -7.12 11.97
C PRO A 153 7.80 -6.04 13.01
N GLN A 154 8.78 -5.17 13.28
CA GLN A 154 8.57 -4.02 14.17
C GLN A 154 7.90 -2.84 13.47
N LEU A 155 8.04 -2.75 12.14
CA LEU A 155 7.66 -1.57 11.39
C LEU A 155 7.26 -1.93 9.96
N PHE A 156 6.10 -1.43 9.55
CA PHE A 156 5.65 -1.36 8.18
C PHE A 156 5.82 0.08 7.66
N ILE A 157 6.55 0.24 6.57
CA ILE A 157 6.72 1.54 5.91
C ILE A 157 5.91 1.51 4.61
N LEU A 158 4.92 2.38 4.47
CA LEU A 158 4.07 2.43 3.26
C LEU A 158 4.48 3.58 2.35
N GLY A 159 4.85 3.27 1.12
CA GLY A 159 5.07 4.23 0.03
C GLY A 159 3.85 4.42 -0.87
N GLY A 160 4.02 5.18 -1.96
CA GLY A 160 3.06 5.29 -3.05
C GLY A 160 1.88 6.24 -2.83
N SER A 161 1.18 6.55 -3.92
CA SER A 161 0.20 7.65 -3.98
C SER A 161 -1.02 7.46 -3.08
N VAL A 162 -1.41 6.21 -2.79
CA VAL A 162 -2.56 5.92 -1.91
C VAL A 162 -2.35 6.41 -0.47
N THR A 163 -1.09 6.52 -0.02
CA THR A 163 -0.77 7.04 1.32
C THR A 163 -1.12 8.52 1.52
N LYS A 164 -1.43 9.23 0.41
CA LYS A 164 -1.88 10.63 0.37
C LYS A 164 -3.41 10.76 0.53
N ALA A 165 -4.14 9.67 0.76
CA ALA A 165 -5.61 9.63 0.84
C ALA A 165 -6.22 10.24 2.13
N GLY A 166 -5.41 10.81 3.02
CA GLY A 166 -5.87 11.51 4.22
C GLY A 166 -5.94 10.66 5.49
N THR A 167 -6.29 11.29 6.62
CA THR A 167 -6.21 10.72 7.97
C THR A 167 -7.15 9.54 8.18
N GLN A 168 -8.39 9.64 7.68
CA GLN A 168 -9.40 8.58 7.83
C GLN A 168 -8.95 7.26 7.19
N TRP A 169 -8.28 7.32 6.03
CA TRP A 169 -7.73 6.13 5.38
C TRP A 169 -6.68 5.45 6.27
N TRP A 170 -5.79 6.23 6.87
CA TRP A 170 -4.76 5.73 7.79
C TRP A 170 -5.33 5.14 9.08
N GLU A 171 -6.39 5.74 9.63
CA GLU A 171 -7.10 5.23 10.81
C GLU A 171 -7.70 3.86 10.53
N VAL A 172 -8.47 3.71 9.44
CA VAL A 172 -9.05 2.43 9.03
C VAL A 172 -7.98 1.39 8.78
N LEU A 173 -6.91 1.76 8.05
CA LEU A 173 -5.83 0.82 7.74
C LEU A 173 -5.15 0.30 9.01
N ARG A 174 -4.84 1.18 9.98
CA ARG A 174 -4.19 0.79 11.24
C ARG A 174 -5.12 -0.05 12.10
N GLN A 175 -6.39 0.33 12.19
CA GLN A 175 -7.39 -0.43 12.93
C GLN A 175 -7.49 -1.86 12.37
N VAL A 176 -7.74 -2.01 11.06
CA VAL A 176 -7.92 -3.32 10.44
C VAL A 176 -6.65 -4.17 10.52
N ALA A 177 -5.46 -3.56 10.38
CA ALA A 177 -4.21 -4.27 10.56
C ALA A 177 -4.06 -4.85 11.97
N ARG A 178 -4.46 -4.10 13.00
CA ARG A 178 -4.43 -4.56 14.40
C ARG A 178 -5.51 -5.61 14.69
N GLU A 179 -6.70 -5.47 14.13
CA GLU A 179 -7.79 -6.45 14.27
C GLU A 179 -7.46 -7.79 13.60
N THR A 180 -6.64 -7.76 12.54
CA THR A 180 -6.25 -8.97 11.79
C THR A 180 -5.01 -9.67 12.41
N ALA A 181 -4.18 -8.94 13.14
CA ALA A 181 -3.00 -9.48 13.80
C ALA A 181 -3.33 -10.13 15.16
N LEU A 182 -2.48 -11.04 15.62
CA LEU A 182 -2.54 -11.55 17.00
C LEU A 182 -2.28 -10.41 17.99
N PRO A 183 -2.97 -10.36 19.14
CA PRO A 183 -2.81 -9.29 20.13
C PRO A 183 -1.36 -9.09 20.62
N GLU A 184 -0.56 -10.15 20.66
CA GLU A 184 0.83 -10.14 21.11
C GLU A 184 1.82 -9.66 20.02
N VAL A 185 1.38 -9.56 18.77
CA VAL A 185 2.19 -9.08 17.65
C VAL A 185 2.13 -7.57 17.58
N ASP A 186 3.23 -6.92 17.94
CA ASP A 186 3.34 -5.46 17.97
C ASP A 186 4.16 -4.89 16.82
N PHE A 187 3.62 -3.85 16.16
CA PHE A 187 4.23 -3.22 14.99
C PHE A 187 3.72 -1.80 14.74
N GLU A 188 4.58 -0.93 14.22
CA GLU A 188 4.18 0.39 13.75
C GLU A 188 3.85 0.41 12.26
N ILE A 189 2.98 1.36 11.83
CA ILE A 189 2.74 1.63 10.41
C ILE A 189 2.95 3.12 10.14
N VAL A 190 3.94 3.43 9.31
CA VAL A 190 4.36 4.79 8.97
C VAL A 190 4.38 5.02 7.45
N SER A 191 4.36 6.27 7.04
CA SER A 191 4.56 6.65 5.64
C SER A 191 6.05 6.68 5.29
N ALA A 192 6.39 6.35 4.04
CA ALA A 192 7.75 6.40 3.53
C ALA A 192 8.28 7.84 3.46
N ALA A 193 9.44 8.09 4.09
CA ALA A 193 10.05 9.42 4.14
C ALA A 193 10.53 9.94 2.77
N LEU A 194 10.84 9.03 1.83
CA LEU A 194 11.25 9.36 0.47
C LEU A 194 10.07 9.53 -0.50
N ALA A 195 8.84 9.30 -0.05
CA ALA A 195 7.63 9.41 -0.87
C ALA A 195 7.80 8.74 -2.25
N ASP A 196 7.61 9.49 -3.33
CA ASP A 196 7.64 8.99 -4.71
C ASP A 196 9.06 8.68 -5.21
N ASP A 197 10.11 9.17 -4.53
CA ASP A 197 11.51 8.94 -4.91
C ASP A 197 12.07 7.63 -4.33
N ALA A 198 11.34 6.97 -3.42
CA ALA A 198 11.80 5.75 -2.74
C ALA A 198 12.29 4.64 -3.70
N PRO A 199 11.59 4.35 -4.82
CA PRO A 199 12.04 3.31 -5.75
C PRO A 199 13.35 3.67 -6.45
N LEU A 200 13.54 4.96 -6.80
CA LEU A 200 14.74 5.44 -7.48
C LEU A 200 15.97 5.32 -6.56
N TRP A 201 15.85 5.76 -5.32
CA TRP A 201 16.90 5.60 -4.31
C TRP A 201 17.20 4.13 -4.00
N GLY A 202 16.16 3.27 -3.98
CA GLY A 202 16.34 1.83 -3.86
C GLY A 202 17.17 1.23 -5.00
N ALA A 203 16.94 1.69 -6.25
CA ALA A 203 17.71 1.25 -7.41
C ALA A 203 19.17 1.69 -7.35
N VAL A 204 19.43 2.95 -6.93
CA VAL A 204 20.80 3.46 -6.72
C VAL A 204 21.53 2.62 -5.68
N ALA A 205 20.92 2.40 -4.51
CA ALA A 205 21.52 1.59 -3.45
C ALA A 205 21.83 0.14 -3.89
N LEU A 206 20.94 -0.47 -4.70
CA LEU A 206 21.18 -1.80 -5.26
C LEU A 206 22.34 -1.81 -6.27
N ALA A 207 22.49 -0.76 -7.08
CA ALA A 207 23.60 -0.63 -8.02
C ALA A 207 24.93 -0.48 -7.27
N GLU A 208 24.98 0.37 -6.24
CA GLU A 208 26.17 0.58 -5.41
C GLU A 208 26.59 -0.72 -4.69
N LEU A 209 25.64 -1.48 -4.14
CA LEU A 209 25.92 -2.80 -3.54
C LEU A 209 26.52 -3.79 -4.53
N LYS A 210 26.14 -3.72 -5.81
CA LYS A 210 26.68 -4.60 -6.85
C LYS A 210 28.08 -4.17 -7.30
N LEU A 211 28.39 -2.88 -7.25
CA LEU A 211 29.71 -2.34 -7.61
C LEU A 211 30.74 -2.51 -6.49
N ALA A 212 30.29 -2.65 -5.24
CA ALA A 212 31.14 -2.88 -4.07
C ALA A 212 31.56 -4.35 -3.87
N ASN A 213 30.96 -5.29 -4.61
CA ASN A 213 31.29 -6.73 -4.63
C ASN A 213 32.05 -7.10 -5.90
#